data_AF-A0A0R2VQC1-F1
#
_entry.id   AF-A0A0R2VQC1-F1
#
_cell.length_a   1.000
_cell.length_b   1.000
_cell.length_c   1.000
_cell.angle_alpha   90.00
_cell.angle_beta   90.00
_cell.angle_gamma   90.00
#
_symmetry.space_group_name_H-M   'P 1'
#
loop_
_entity.id
_entity.type
_entity.pdbx_description
1 polymer ?
#
loop_
_entity_poly.entity_id
_entity_poly.type
_entity_poly.pdbx_seq_one_letter_code
_entity_poly.pdbx_strand_id
1 'polypeptide(L)'
;QYGKTFTEKDVDGKVFVADFFFTSCDAICPMMSTQLSRVQEAMGNEDRYRILSYSLDPENDSVPVLRSFARKFGARDSIWYLMTGDKKTIYKLGREGYMQSVLKDSNDVINHSPRFVLVDENRMIRGFYNGLDSLEVDMLINDMSYLIYKKQ
;
A
#
# COMPACT_ATOMS: atom_id res chain seq x y z
N GLN A 1 -3.99 7.84 8.37
CA GLN A 1 -3.41 7.88 9.73
C GLN A 1 -3.32 9.28 10.35
N TYR A 2 -3.57 10.37 9.59
CA TYR A 2 -3.50 11.74 10.13
C TYR A 2 -4.86 12.43 10.33
N GLY A 3 -5.97 11.71 10.12
CA GLY A 3 -7.33 12.29 10.19
C GLY A 3 -7.65 13.28 9.07
N LYS A 4 -6.81 13.33 8.03
CA LYS A 4 -7.02 14.15 6.83
C LYS A 4 -7.60 13.30 5.71
N THR A 5 -8.47 13.90 4.91
CA THR A 5 -8.96 13.30 3.67
C THR A 5 -7.80 13.12 2.70
N PHE A 6 -7.72 11.93 2.10
CA PHE A 6 -6.77 11.59 1.05
C PHE A 6 -7.56 11.22 -0.20
N THR A 7 -7.11 11.68 -1.35
CA THR A 7 -7.79 11.54 -2.63
C THR A 7 -6.78 11.20 -3.72
N GLU A 8 -7.27 10.86 -4.90
CA GLU A 8 -6.42 10.61 -6.06
C GLU A 8 -5.54 11.81 -6.44
N LYS A 9 -5.95 13.04 -6.09
CA LYS A 9 -5.16 14.26 -6.35
C LYS A 9 -3.86 14.28 -5.56
N ASP A 10 -3.80 13.60 -4.42
CA ASP A 10 -2.62 13.56 -3.56
C ASP A 10 -1.48 12.71 -4.16
N VAL A 11 -1.81 11.88 -5.16
CA VAL A 11 -0.90 11.01 -5.90
C VAL A 11 -0.79 11.36 -7.38
N ASP A 12 -1.31 12.51 -7.79
CA ASP A 12 -1.25 12.95 -9.18
C ASP A 12 0.19 13.18 -9.63
N GLY A 13 0.57 12.62 -10.78
CA GLY A 13 1.93 12.67 -11.30
C GLY A 13 2.97 11.93 -10.47
N LYS A 14 2.56 11.01 -9.58
CA LYS A 14 3.47 10.21 -8.73
C LYS A 14 3.39 8.73 -9.04
N VAL A 15 4.52 8.05 -8.96
CA VAL A 15 4.59 6.59 -8.93
C VAL A 15 4.17 6.12 -7.54
N PHE A 16 3.41 5.05 -7.40
CA PHE A 16 3.10 4.54 -6.06
C PHE A 16 2.96 3.04 -6.00
N VAL A 17 3.21 2.52 -4.80
CA VAL A 17 2.92 1.14 -4.43
C VAL A 17 1.68 1.12 -3.56
N ALA A 18 0.74 0.26 -3.91
CA ALA A 18 -0.47 0.03 -3.13
C ALA A 18 -0.50 -1.37 -2.53
N ASP A 19 -1.00 -1.47 -1.30
CA ASP A 19 -1.30 -2.72 -0.62
C ASP A 19 -2.60 -2.62 0.20
N PHE A 20 -3.15 -3.78 0.56
CA PHE A 20 -4.35 -3.89 1.38
C PHE A 20 -4.03 -4.71 2.63
N PHE A 21 -4.38 -4.18 3.78
CA PHE A 21 -3.97 -4.73 5.08
C PHE A 21 -5.08 -4.52 6.12
N PHE A 22 -4.88 -5.02 7.33
CA PHE A 22 -5.66 -4.62 8.50
C PHE A 22 -4.80 -4.84 9.75
N THR A 23 -4.94 -3.98 10.77
CA THR A 23 -3.94 -3.96 11.85
C THR A 23 -4.01 -5.14 12.81
N SER A 24 -5.15 -5.84 12.86
CA SER A 24 -5.35 -7.06 13.65
C SER A 24 -4.77 -8.33 13.01
N CYS A 25 -4.16 -8.23 11.82
CA CYS A 25 -3.44 -9.35 11.21
C CYS A 25 -2.06 -9.53 11.86
N ASP A 26 -1.90 -10.59 12.65
CA ASP A 26 -0.63 -10.90 13.33
C ASP A 26 0.33 -11.77 12.50
N ALA A 27 -0.05 -12.16 11.28
CA ALA A 27 0.75 -13.05 10.43
C ALA A 27 1.46 -12.31 9.30
N ILE A 28 0.77 -12.08 8.17
CA ILE A 28 1.41 -11.60 6.94
C ILE A 28 1.62 -10.08 6.89
N CYS A 29 0.72 -9.30 7.50
CA CYS A 29 0.78 -7.83 7.42
C CYS A 29 2.05 -7.24 8.04
N PRO A 30 2.56 -7.73 9.18
CA PRO A 30 3.84 -7.28 9.72
C PRO A 30 5.03 -7.56 8.78
N MET A 31 5.03 -8.70 8.10
CA MET A 31 6.07 -9.06 7.14
C MET A 31 6.00 -8.14 5.91
N MET A 32 4.81 -7.92 5.35
CA MET A 32 4.61 -6.98 4.24
C MET A 32 4.99 -5.53 4.62
N SER A 33 4.61 -5.07 5.81
CA SER A 33 4.97 -3.73 6.29
C SER A 33 6.49 -3.58 6.47
N THR A 34 7.17 -4.65 6.88
CA THR A 34 8.64 -4.67 6.91
C THR A 34 9.23 -4.54 5.51
N GLN A 35 8.62 -5.18 4.51
CA GLN A 35 9.05 -5.05 3.11
C GLN A 35 8.78 -3.65 2.54
N LEU A 36 7.65 -3.02 2.86
CA LEU A 36 7.38 -1.61 2.51
C LEU A 36 8.36 -0.65 3.19
N SER A 37 8.85 -1.01 4.39
CA SER A 37 9.96 -0.29 5.02
C SER A 37 11.25 -0.42 4.19
N ARG A 38 11.56 -1.59 3.62
CA ARG A 38 12.69 -1.72 2.68
C ARG A 38 12.49 -0.88 1.42
N VAL A 39 11.28 -0.88 0.86
CA VAL A 39 10.93 -0.06 -0.32
C VAL A 39 11.15 1.42 -0.02
N GLN A 40 10.64 1.93 1.11
CA GLN A 40 10.85 3.34 1.44
C GLN A 40 12.34 3.66 1.58
N GLU A 41 13.11 2.85 2.31
CA GLU A 41 14.54 3.11 2.55
C GLU A 41 15.32 3.13 1.23
N ALA A 42 15.06 2.18 0.33
CA ALA A 42 15.72 2.11 -0.97
C ALA A 42 15.40 3.31 -1.86
N MET A 43 14.18 3.83 -1.80
CA MET A 43 13.73 4.97 -2.60
C MET A 43 14.12 6.33 -2.01
N GLY A 44 14.58 6.38 -0.75
CA GLY A 44 15.06 7.60 -0.11
C GLY A 44 13.96 8.64 0.14
N ASN A 45 14.34 9.90 0.33
CA ASN A 45 13.40 11.02 0.52
C ASN A 45 13.06 11.63 -0.84
N GLU A 46 12.17 10.98 -1.60
CA GLU A 46 11.78 11.43 -2.93
C GLU A 46 10.30 11.79 -3.04
N ASP A 47 10.02 12.98 -3.55
CA ASP A 47 8.66 13.50 -3.65
C ASP A 47 7.85 12.87 -4.80
N ARG A 48 8.52 12.14 -5.70
CA ARG A 48 7.92 11.56 -6.90
C ARG A 48 7.25 10.20 -6.67
N TYR A 49 7.33 9.65 -5.46
CA TYR A 49 6.70 8.37 -5.14
C TYR A 49 5.93 8.34 -3.84
N ARG A 50 4.96 7.44 -3.71
CA ARG A 50 4.20 7.19 -2.47
C ARG A 50 4.03 5.69 -2.20
N ILE A 51 3.75 5.37 -0.93
CA ILE A 51 3.28 4.04 -0.51
C ILE A 51 1.88 4.22 0.08
N LEU A 52 0.93 3.40 -0.36
CA LEU A 52 -0.49 3.52 -0.05
C LEU A 52 -1.01 2.20 0.52
N SER A 53 -1.23 2.16 1.83
CA SER A 53 -1.78 0.98 2.51
C SER A 53 -3.24 1.24 2.86
N TYR A 54 -4.15 0.43 2.33
CA TYR A 54 -5.60 0.56 2.55
C TYR A 54 -6.08 -0.47 3.57
N SER A 55 -6.66 -0.01 4.68
CA SER A 55 -7.25 -0.89 5.68
C SER A 55 -8.52 -1.55 5.17
N LEU A 56 -8.60 -2.88 5.28
CA LEU A 56 -9.79 -3.68 5.01
C LEU A 56 -10.72 -3.82 6.22
N ASP A 57 -10.30 -3.32 7.39
CA ASP A 57 -11.05 -3.38 8.64
C ASP A 57 -11.26 -1.97 9.25
N PRO A 58 -12.00 -1.09 8.55
CA PRO A 58 -12.18 0.29 9.00
C PRO A 58 -12.96 0.43 10.31
N GLU A 59 -13.65 -0.63 10.75
CA GLU A 59 -14.39 -0.67 12.02
C GLU A 59 -13.43 -0.72 13.23
N ASN A 60 -12.26 -1.35 13.07
CA ASN A 60 -11.23 -1.43 14.11
C ASN A 60 -10.02 -0.52 13.84
N ASP A 61 -9.69 -0.28 12.56
CA ASP A 61 -8.54 0.50 12.12
C ASP A 61 -8.83 2.02 12.10
N SER A 62 -9.09 2.55 13.30
CA SER A 62 -9.26 3.99 13.52
C SER A 62 -7.98 4.78 13.25
N VAL A 63 -8.10 6.11 13.08
CA VAL A 63 -6.95 7.01 12.84
C VAL A 63 -5.82 6.84 13.88
N PRO A 64 -6.09 6.78 15.21
CA PRO A 64 -5.05 6.52 16.21
C PRO A 64 -4.38 5.15 16.07
N VAL A 65 -5.15 4.10 15.75
CA VAL A 65 -4.65 2.73 15.54
C VAL A 65 -3.70 2.70 14.35
N LEU A 66 -4.11 3.26 13.21
CA LEU A 66 -3.27 3.38 12.02
C LEU A 66 -1.99 4.20 12.29
N ARG A 67 -2.08 5.24 13.13
CA ARG A 67 -0.90 6.04 13.50
C ARG A 67 0.06 5.28 14.41
N SER A 68 -0.45 4.39 15.24
CA SER A 68 0.39 3.48 16.05
C SER A 68 1.10 2.48 15.14
N PHE A 69 0.36 1.85 14.23
CA PHE A 69 0.89 0.89 13.26
C PHE A 69 1.95 1.53 12.35
N ALA A 70 1.68 2.71 11.79
CA ALA A 70 2.63 3.48 10.99
C ALA A 70 3.95 3.72 11.73
N ARG A 71 3.89 4.12 13.01
CA ARG A 71 5.08 4.34 13.85
C ARG A 71 5.86 3.06 14.10
N LYS A 72 5.17 1.94 14.34
CA LYS A 72 5.81 0.62 14.55
C LYS A 72 6.71 0.21 13.38
N PHE A 73 6.31 0.54 12.15
CA PHE A 73 7.06 0.20 10.92
C PHE A 73 7.87 1.38 10.37
N GLY A 74 8.01 2.48 11.12
CA GLY A 74 8.80 3.63 10.69
C GLY A 74 8.29 4.27 9.39
N ALA A 75 6.98 4.22 9.13
CA ALA A 75 6.39 4.84 7.96
C ALA A 75 6.67 6.35 7.96
N ARG A 76 7.47 6.82 7.01
CA ARG A 76 7.84 8.24 6.91
C ARG A 76 6.64 9.07 6.48
N ASP A 77 6.47 10.18 7.21
CA ASP A 77 5.49 11.21 6.88
C ASP A 77 5.67 11.67 5.43
N SER A 78 4.57 12.03 4.78
CA SER A 78 4.52 12.42 3.37
C SER A 78 4.86 11.36 2.32
N ILE A 79 5.46 10.22 2.69
CA ILE A 79 5.81 9.11 1.78
C ILE A 79 4.81 7.97 1.89
N TRP A 80 4.57 7.48 3.11
CA TRP A 80 3.75 6.29 3.35
C TRP A 80 2.44 6.65 4.06
N TYR A 81 1.33 6.46 3.35
CA TYR A 81 -0.02 6.74 3.81
C TYR A 81 -0.75 5.45 4.16
N LEU A 82 -1.22 5.35 5.41
CA LEU A 82 -2.10 4.29 5.86
C LEU A 82 -3.51 4.86 5.94
N MET A 83 -4.44 4.29 5.19
CA MET A 83 -5.77 4.86 4.96
C MET A 83 -6.86 3.95 5.50
N THR A 84 -7.92 4.58 6.03
CA THR A 84 -9.18 3.96 6.45
C THR A 84 -10.33 4.82 5.89
N GLY A 85 -11.56 4.32 5.91
CA GLY A 85 -12.70 5.01 5.34
C GLY A 85 -13.91 4.10 5.18
N ASP A 86 -14.82 4.47 4.27
CA ASP A 86 -16.00 3.65 4.00
C ASP A 86 -15.61 2.26 3.45
N LYS A 87 -16.08 1.22 4.14
CA LYS A 87 -15.83 -0.18 3.80
C LYS A 87 -16.23 -0.51 2.37
N LYS A 88 -17.39 -0.05 1.91
CA LYS A 88 -17.87 -0.34 0.54
C LYS A 88 -16.93 0.27 -0.50
N THR A 89 -16.51 1.50 -0.29
CA THR A 89 -15.57 2.22 -1.14
C THR A 89 -14.22 1.51 -1.23
N ILE A 90 -13.64 1.12 -0.10
CA ILE A 90 -12.34 0.43 -0.06
C ILE A 90 -12.39 -0.92 -0.78
N TYR A 91 -13.46 -1.69 -0.55
CA TYR A 91 -13.62 -3.00 -1.19
C TYR A 91 -13.85 -2.86 -2.70
N LYS A 92 -14.60 -1.84 -3.13
CA LYS A 92 -14.76 -1.50 -4.54
C LYS A 92 -13.41 -1.13 -5.17
N LEU A 93 -12.66 -0.26 -4.52
CA LEU A 93 -11.34 0.18 -4.96
C LEU A 93 -10.38 -1.00 -5.14
N GLY A 94 -10.31 -1.90 -4.16
CA GLY A 94 -9.44 -3.06 -4.27
C GLY A 94 -9.84 -4.02 -5.40
N ARG A 95 -11.13 -4.30 -5.59
CA ARG A 95 -11.60 -5.21 -6.65
C ARG A 95 -11.49 -4.61 -8.05
N GLU A 96 -12.01 -3.40 -8.23
CA GLU A 96 -12.15 -2.77 -9.54
C GLU A 96 -10.92 -1.94 -9.93
N GLY A 97 -10.30 -1.26 -8.97
CA GLY A 97 -9.15 -0.38 -9.21
C GLY A 97 -7.81 -1.10 -9.19
N TYR A 98 -7.62 -2.04 -8.26
CA TYR A 98 -6.34 -2.73 -8.05
C TYR A 98 -6.35 -4.22 -8.42
N MET A 99 -7.46 -4.70 -9.01
CA MET A 99 -7.64 -6.11 -9.42
C MET A 99 -7.31 -7.11 -8.31
N GLN A 100 -7.54 -6.73 -7.06
CA GLN A 100 -7.34 -7.59 -5.91
C GLN A 100 -8.55 -8.49 -5.73
N SER A 101 -8.30 -9.76 -5.41
CA SER A 101 -9.36 -10.65 -4.94
C SER A 101 -9.70 -10.30 -3.48
N VAL A 102 -10.34 -9.14 -3.27
CA VAL A 102 -10.78 -8.67 -1.94
C VAL A 102 -12.10 -9.34 -1.52
N LEU A 103 -12.39 -10.51 -2.09
CA LEU A 103 -13.63 -11.22 -1.80
C LEU A 103 -13.49 -11.95 -0.46
N LYS A 104 -14.38 -11.56 0.48
CA LYS A 104 -14.78 -12.40 1.60
C LYS A 104 -15.32 -13.70 1.01
N ASP A 105 -14.69 -14.82 1.34
CA ASP A 105 -15.40 -16.09 1.26
C ASP A 105 -16.45 -16.14 2.39
N SER A 106 -17.45 -16.98 2.22
CA SER A 106 -18.54 -17.36 3.12
C SER A 106 -18.18 -17.60 4.60
N ASN A 107 -16.89 -17.68 4.93
CA ASN A 107 -16.34 -17.84 6.28
C ASN A 107 -15.68 -16.58 6.87
N ASP A 108 -15.95 -15.40 6.32
CA ASP A 108 -15.44 -14.11 6.83
C ASP A 108 -13.90 -13.93 6.79
N VAL A 109 -13.20 -14.86 6.14
CA VAL A 109 -11.76 -14.77 5.89
C VAL A 109 -11.54 -13.85 4.70
N ILE A 110 -11.04 -12.65 4.97
CA ILE A 110 -10.47 -11.76 3.94
C ILE A 110 -9.37 -12.54 3.23
N ASN A 111 -9.48 -12.73 1.91
CA ASN A 111 -8.46 -13.44 1.14
C ASN A 111 -7.08 -12.76 1.31
N HIS A 112 -6.15 -13.49 1.94
CA HIS A 112 -4.80 -13.06 2.29
C HIS A 112 -3.89 -13.09 1.06
N SER A 113 -4.08 -12.19 0.09
CA SER A 113 -3.12 -12.02 -1.00
C SER A 113 -1.99 -11.09 -0.53
N PRO A 114 -0.74 -11.57 -0.41
CA PRO A 114 0.39 -10.72 -0.02
C PRO A 114 0.86 -9.87 -1.21
N ARG A 115 -0.03 -9.10 -1.83
CA ARG A 115 0.24 -8.46 -3.12
C ARG A 115 0.50 -6.96 -2.97
N PHE A 116 1.62 -6.52 -3.51
CA PHE A 116 1.90 -5.12 -3.82
C PHE A 116 1.55 -4.83 -5.27
N VAL A 117 1.01 -3.64 -5.52
CA VAL A 117 0.66 -3.16 -6.86
C VAL A 117 1.50 -1.92 -7.18
N LEU A 118 2.29 -1.98 -8.24
CA LEU A 118 3.02 -0.81 -8.75
C LEU A 118 2.15 -0.06 -9.74
N VAL A 119 1.97 1.24 -9.52
CA VAL A 119 1.22 2.14 -10.38
C VAL A 119 2.11 3.31 -10.78
N ASP A 120 2.11 3.68 -12.07
CA ASP A 120 2.89 4.80 -12.57
C ASP A 120 2.16 6.16 -12.43
N GLU A 121 2.86 7.24 -12.80
CA GLU A 121 2.38 8.62 -12.76
C GLU A 121 1.10 8.89 -13.59
N ASN A 122 0.81 8.02 -14.57
CA ASN A 122 -0.40 8.08 -15.40
C ASN A 122 -1.53 7.20 -14.84
N ARG A 123 -1.37 6.69 -13.62
CA ARG A 123 -2.31 5.80 -12.93
C ARG A 123 -2.48 4.44 -13.61
N MET A 124 -1.48 3.99 -14.35
CA MET A 124 -1.49 2.69 -14.99
C MET A 124 -0.77 1.67 -14.11
N ILE A 125 -1.41 0.51 -13.89
CA ILE A 125 -0.77 -0.62 -13.21
C ILE A 125 0.39 -1.12 -14.08
N ARG A 126 1.58 -1.24 -13.48
CA ARG A 126 2.80 -1.69 -14.15
C ARG A 126 3.23 -3.09 -13.75
N GLY A 127 2.82 -3.54 -12.57
CA GLY A 127 3.17 -4.86 -12.07
C GLY A 127 2.48 -5.21 -10.77
N PHE A 128 2.47 -6.50 -10.48
CA PHE A 128 2.06 -7.08 -9.21
C PHE A 128 3.24 -7.86 -8.65
N TYR A 129 3.48 -7.71 -7.36
CA TYR A 129 4.63 -8.31 -6.69
C TYR A 129 4.17 -8.98 -5.40
N ASN A 130 4.73 -10.13 -5.08
CA ASN A 130 4.52 -10.79 -3.81
C ASN A 130 5.33 -10.07 -2.71
N GLY A 131 4.62 -9.34 -1.84
CA GLY A 131 5.17 -8.62 -0.70
C GLY A 131 5.69 -9.51 0.44
N LEU A 132 5.69 -10.84 0.30
CA LEU A 132 6.43 -11.76 1.19
C LEU A 132 7.71 -12.30 0.54
N ASP A 133 7.85 -12.19 -0.77
CA ASP A 133 9.04 -12.64 -1.49
C ASP A 133 10.04 -11.48 -1.63
N SER A 134 11.20 -11.60 -0.98
CA SER A 134 12.22 -10.55 -1.02
C SER A 134 12.74 -10.26 -2.42
N LEU A 135 12.81 -11.26 -3.31
CA LEU A 135 13.28 -11.09 -4.68
C LEU A 135 12.26 -10.29 -5.51
N GLU A 136 10.97 -10.57 -5.33
CA GLU A 136 9.93 -9.77 -5.99
C GLU A 136 9.88 -8.34 -5.44
N VAL A 137 10.13 -8.13 -4.15
CA VAL A 137 10.27 -6.77 -3.58
C VAL A 137 11.51 -6.05 -4.14
N ASP A 138 12.62 -6.75 -4.36
CA ASP A 138 13.80 -6.15 -5.00
C ASP A 138 13.50 -5.77 -6.46
N MET A 139 12.74 -6.59 -7.18
CA MET A 139 12.23 -6.25 -8.53
C MET A 139 11.33 -5.03 -8.50
N LEU A 140 10.40 -4.95 -7.54
CA LEU A 140 9.54 -3.78 -7.34
C LEU A 140 10.36 -2.49 -7.15
N ILE A 141 11.38 -2.52 -6.30
CA ILE A 141 12.27 -1.37 -6.05
C ILE A 141 12.98 -0.94 -7.33
N ASN A 142 13.47 -1.90 -8.12
CA ASN A 142 14.13 -1.63 -9.40
C ASN A 142 13.17 -1.00 -10.42
N ASP A 143 11.95 -1.51 -10.52
CA ASP A 143 10.93 -1.01 -11.45
C ASP A 143 10.44 0.39 -11.04
N MET A 144 10.24 0.63 -9.74
CA MET A 144 9.98 1.97 -9.21
C MET A 144 11.11 2.93 -9.58
N SER A 145 12.36 2.53 -9.35
CA SER A 145 13.54 3.34 -9.68
C SER A 145 13.61 3.65 -11.18
N TYR A 146 13.27 2.67 -12.04
CA TYR A 146 13.21 2.89 -13.48
C TYR A 146 12.16 3.95 -13.85
N LEU A 147 10.95 3.83 -13.33
CA LEU A 147 9.86 4.79 -13.60
C LEU A 147 10.19 6.21 -13.13
N ILE A 148 10.93 6.34 -12.02
CA ILE A 148 11.23 7.63 -11.40
C ILE A 148 12.47 8.28 -12.04
N TYR A 149 13.53 7.53 -12.34
CA TYR A 149 14.82 8.13 -12.72
C TYR A 149 15.22 7.92 -14.19
N LYS A 150 14.72 6.88 -14.86
CA LYS A 150 15.22 6.46 -16.18
C LYS A 150 14.28 6.77 -17.35
N LYS A 151 13.18 7.49 -17.10
CA LYS A 151 12.22 7.94 -18.12
C LYS A 151 12.71 9.11 -19.01
N GLN A 152 14.03 9.26 -19.21
CA GLN A 152 14.61 10.27 -20.12
C GLN A 152 14.92 9.68 -21.49
#